data_AF-A0A968GLW7-F1
#
_entry.id   AF-A0A968GLW7-F1
#
_cell.length_a   1.000
_cell.length_b   1.000
_cell.length_c   1.000
_cell.angle_alpha   90.00
_cell.angle_beta   90.00
_cell.angle_gamma   90.00
#
_symmetry.space_group_name_H-M   'P 1'
#
loop_
_entity.id
_entity.type
_entity.pdbx_description
1 polymer ?
#
loop_
_entity_poly.entity_id
_entity_poly.type
_entity_poly.pdbx_seq_one_letter_code
_entity_poly.pdbx_strand_id
1 'polypeptide(L)'
;MPKKRPFGVTLLLWMVLSLTAWGAVRFFSALRWWDVLSEFGSSLSPLYLSMTGAGWSVAGGVLLYGMWSGRRWTPSAILIAVPLWLIEYWVERIFFEAPRANLSFAVAISIFITAVAWVAANQKNTLLFFTRSEEHEQTDENPVSE
;
A
#
# COMPACT_ATOMS: atom_id res chain seq x y z
N MET A 1 -25.26 -8.40 -14.05
CA MET A 1 -24.09 -9.32 -13.92
C MET A 1 -22.96 -8.53 -13.29
N PRO A 2 -22.26 -9.02 -12.24
CA PRO A 2 -21.13 -8.29 -11.71
C PRO A 2 -20.06 -8.21 -12.80
N LYS A 3 -19.78 -7.00 -13.30
CA LYS A 3 -18.69 -6.78 -14.26
C LYS A 3 -17.41 -7.31 -13.61
N LYS A 4 -16.83 -8.36 -14.19
CA LYS A 4 -15.59 -8.97 -13.70
C LYS A 4 -14.55 -7.88 -13.50
N ARG A 5 -14.03 -7.75 -12.26
CA ARG A 5 -13.01 -6.75 -11.95
C ARG A 5 -11.79 -6.99 -12.86
N PRO A 6 -11.18 -5.95 -13.44
CA PRO A 6 -9.96 -6.11 -14.24
C PRO A 6 -8.88 -6.81 -13.41
N PHE A 7 -8.02 -7.57 -14.08
CA PHE A 7 -6.90 -8.23 -13.42
C PHE A 7 -5.98 -7.22 -12.71
N GLY A 8 -5.70 -6.07 -13.34
CA GLY A 8 -4.90 -4.99 -12.75
C GLY A 8 -5.46 -4.46 -11.43
N VAL A 9 -6.79 -4.27 -11.33
CA VAL A 9 -7.46 -3.87 -10.08
C VAL A 9 -7.29 -4.94 -9.00
N THR A 10 -7.40 -6.22 -9.38
CA THR A 10 -7.23 -7.34 -8.44
C THR A 10 -5.79 -7.43 -7.95
N LEU A 11 -4.81 -7.22 -8.83
CA LEU A 11 -3.40 -7.22 -8.48
C LEU A 11 -3.04 -6.08 -7.52
N LEU A 12 -3.50 -4.86 -7.83
CA LEU A 12 -3.35 -3.71 -6.94
C LEU A 12 -4.01 -3.95 -5.57
N LEU A 13 -5.16 -4.62 -5.55
CA LEU A 13 -5.87 -4.94 -4.31
C LEU A 13 -5.00 -5.85 -3.43
N TRP A 14 -4.42 -6.90 -4.01
CA TRP A 14 -3.52 -7.79 -3.30
C TRP A 14 -2.28 -7.07 -2.77
N MET A 15 -1.71 -6.15 -3.54
CA MET A 15 -0.57 -5.35 -3.09
C MET A 15 -0.94 -4.47 -1.89
N VAL A 16 -2.06 -3.74 -1.96
CA VAL A 16 -2.53 -2.87 -0.87
C VAL A 16 -2.93 -3.68 0.36
N LEU A 17 -3.59 -4.83 0.19
CA LEU A 17 -3.91 -5.75 1.28
C LEU A 17 -2.65 -6.24 1.98
N SER A 18 -1.63 -6.63 1.21
CA SER A 18 -0.35 -7.10 1.77
C SER A 18 0.34 -5.98 2.55
N LEU A 19 0.36 -4.76 2.02
CA LEU A 19 0.89 -3.58 2.70
C LEU A 19 0.15 -3.28 4.01
N THR A 20 -1.18 -3.34 3.99
CA THR A 20 -2.04 -3.10 5.15
C THR A 20 -1.81 -4.14 6.23
N ALA A 21 -1.80 -5.42 5.83
CA ALA A 21 -1.55 -6.55 6.74
C ALA A 21 -0.14 -6.46 7.33
N TRP A 22 0.85 -6.13 6.53
CA TRP A 22 2.23 -5.93 7.00
C TRP A 22 2.34 -4.80 8.01
N GLY A 23 1.75 -3.63 7.71
CA GLY A 23 1.68 -2.51 8.64
C GLY A 23 1.02 -2.88 9.96
N ALA A 24 -0.10 -3.61 9.90
CA ALA A 24 -0.84 -4.01 11.09
C ALA A 24 -0.04 -5.00 11.94
N VAL A 25 0.55 -6.02 11.31
CA VAL A 25 1.43 -6.99 11.98
C VAL A 25 2.59 -6.26 12.65
N ARG A 26 3.22 -5.31 11.96
CA ARG A 26 4.33 -4.52 12.49
C ARG A 26 3.90 -3.67 13.71
N PHE A 27 2.75 -3.00 13.62
CA PHE A 27 2.20 -2.21 14.72
C PHE A 27 1.90 -3.06 15.95
N PHE A 28 1.13 -4.14 15.79
CA PHE A 28 0.77 -5.02 16.89
C PHE A 28 1.98 -5.73 17.47
N SER A 29 2.97 -6.10 16.65
CA SER A 29 4.22 -6.69 17.13
C SER A 29 5.02 -5.70 17.98
N ALA A 30 5.14 -4.44 17.53
CA ALA A 30 5.84 -3.39 18.28
C ALA A 30 5.19 -3.12 19.64
N LEU A 31 3.86 -3.10 19.71
CA LEU A 31 3.13 -2.95 20.97
C LEU A 31 3.25 -4.18 21.87
N ARG A 32 3.08 -5.38 21.30
CA ARG A 32 3.08 -6.63 22.07
C ARG A 32 4.42 -6.94 22.72
N TRP A 33 5.50 -6.57 22.05
CA TRP A 33 6.88 -6.86 22.44
C TRP A 33 7.64 -5.60 22.87
N TRP A 34 6.93 -4.51 23.20
CA TRP A 34 7.52 -3.21 23.50
C TRP A 34 8.67 -3.30 24.51
N ASP A 35 8.41 -3.95 25.65
CA ASP A 35 9.40 -4.10 26.73
C ASP A 35 10.63 -4.85 26.25
N VAL A 36 10.45 -5.96 25.51
CA VAL A 36 11.53 -6.77 24.94
C VAL A 36 12.38 -5.94 23.97
N LEU A 37 11.75 -5.19 23.05
CA LEU A 37 12.51 -4.35 22.13
C LEU A 37 13.27 -3.22 22.84
N SER A 38 12.71 -2.70 23.94
CA SER A 38 13.36 -1.67 24.75
C SER A 38 14.53 -2.21 25.58
N GLU A 39 14.37 -3.40 26.16
CA GLU A 39 15.36 -4.06 27.02
C GLU A 39 16.59 -4.49 26.23
N PHE A 40 16.39 -5.08 25.03
CA PHE A 40 17.47 -5.57 24.20
C PHE A 40 18.06 -4.53 23.25
N GLY A 41 17.64 -3.26 23.36
CA GLY A 41 18.19 -2.17 22.56
C GLY A 41 18.05 -2.41 21.05
N SER A 42 16.84 -2.76 20.59
CA SER A 42 16.54 -2.95 19.17
C SER A 42 17.09 -1.79 18.33
N SER A 43 17.66 -2.09 17.16
CA SER A 43 18.19 -1.06 16.26
C SER A 43 17.10 -0.07 15.83
N LEU A 44 15.87 -0.56 15.67
CA LEU A 44 14.68 0.26 15.47
C LEU A 44 13.92 0.40 16.80
N SER A 45 13.65 1.65 17.19
CA SER A 45 12.92 1.92 18.43
C SER A 45 11.49 1.36 18.36
N PRO A 46 10.94 0.85 19.48
CA PRO A 46 9.55 0.37 19.52
C PRO A 46 8.55 1.44 19.05
N LEU A 47 8.79 2.69 19.43
CA LEU A 47 7.99 3.84 19.01
C LEU A 47 7.98 3.99 17.49
N TYR A 48 9.16 3.99 16.85
CA TYR A 48 9.26 4.09 15.40
C TYR A 48 8.51 2.96 14.70
N LEU A 49 8.74 1.71 15.11
CA LEU A 49 8.06 0.54 14.55
C LEU A 49 6.54 0.64 14.67
N SER A 50 6.05 1.11 15.83
CA SER A 50 4.61 1.31 16.05
C SER A 50 4.05 2.42 15.17
N MET A 51 4.73 3.57 15.07
CA MET A 51 4.26 4.71 14.28
C MET A 51 4.23 4.38 12.79
N THR A 52 5.29 3.77 12.24
CA THR A 52 5.29 3.44 10.82
C THR A 52 4.36 2.27 10.50
N GLY A 53 4.25 1.28 11.39
CA GLY A 53 3.25 0.21 11.27
C GLY A 53 1.82 0.75 11.25
N ALA A 54 1.48 1.65 12.18
CA ALA A 54 0.18 2.31 12.21
C ALA A 54 -0.04 3.17 10.95
N GLY A 55 0.98 3.93 10.54
CA GLY A 55 0.94 4.76 9.33
C GLY A 55 0.60 3.95 8.08
N TRP A 56 1.28 2.83 7.85
CA TRP A 56 1.01 1.95 6.71
C TRP A 56 -0.32 1.21 6.82
N SER A 57 -0.76 0.86 8.04
CA SER A 57 -2.08 0.27 8.26
C SER A 57 -3.19 1.24 7.87
N VAL A 58 -3.09 2.50 8.30
CA VAL A 58 -4.07 3.55 7.99
C VAL A 58 -4.01 3.91 6.51
N ALA A 59 -2.82 4.13 5.95
CA ALA A 59 -2.65 4.42 4.52
C ALA A 59 -3.23 3.29 3.66
N GLY A 60 -2.93 2.04 4.01
CA GLY A 60 -3.50 0.86 3.38
C GLY A 60 -5.03 0.82 3.47
N GLY A 61 -5.60 1.08 4.65
CA GLY A 61 -7.05 1.19 4.85
C GLY A 61 -7.71 2.27 3.98
N VAL A 62 -7.10 3.46 3.88
CA VAL A 62 -7.58 4.55 3.01
C VAL A 62 -7.53 4.14 1.54
N LEU A 63 -6.45 3.47 1.10
CA LEU A 63 -6.33 2.94 -0.25
C LEU A 63 -7.39 1.86 -0.53
N LEU A 64 -7.61 0.92 0.39
CA LEU A 64 -8.66 -0.10 0.27
C LEU A 64 -10.05 0.52 0.16
N TYR A 65 -10.33 1.55 0.95
CA TYR A 65 -11.58 2.31 0.85
C TYR A 65 -11.73 2.99 -0.51
N GLY A 66 -10.67 3.63 -1.02
CA GLY A 66 -10.66 4.21 -2.37
C GLY A 66 -10.88 3.17 -3.46
N MET A 67 -10.28 1.97 -3.30
CA MET A 67 -10.47 0.84 -4.22
C MET A 67 -11.88 0.28 -4.18
N TRP A 68 -12.48 0.15 -2.98
CA TRP A 68 -13.84 -0.35 -2.80
C TRP A 68 -14.87 0.62 -3.39
N SER A 69 -14.68 1.91 -3.14
CA SER A 69 -15.56 2.98 -3.62
C SER A 69 -15.28 3.34 -5.09
N GLY A 70 -14.24 2.77 -5.71
CA GLY A 70 -13.94 3.00 -7.12
C GLY A 70 -13.49 4.44 -7.42
N ARG A 71 -12.81 5.13 -6.50
CA ARG A 71 -12.42 6.54 -6.69
C ARG A 71 -11.28 6.71 -7.69
N ARG A 72 -11.34 7.73 -8.56
CA ARG A 72 -10.31 8.02 -9.59
C ARG A 72 -8.92 8.36 -9.05
N TRP A 73 -8.81 8.84 -7.81
CA TRP A 73 -7.51 9.14 -7.21
C TRP A 73 -6.74 7.90 -6.77
N THR A 74 -7.41 6.74 -6.69
CA THR A 74 -6.84 5.52 -6.13
C THR A 74 -5.60 5.01 -6.88
N PRO A 75 -5.57 4.91 -8.23
CA PRO A 75 -4.38 4.49 -8.96
C PRO A 75 -3.18 5.41 -8.69
N SER A 76 -3.39 6.73 -8.72
CA SER A 76 -2.35 7.72 -8.45
C SER A 76 -1.83 7.61 -7.02
N ALA A 77 -2.71 7.45 -6.03
CA ALA A 77 -2.31 7.28 -4.64
C ALA A 77 -1.50 6.00 -4.41
N ILE A 78 -1.84 4.89 -5.10
CA ILE A 78 -1.03 3.66 -5.04
C ILE A 78 0.36 3.90 -5.64
N LEU A 79 0.45 4.60 -6.77
CA LEU A 79 1.74 4.93 -7.40
C LEU A 79 2.61 5.87 -6.55
N ILE A 80 2.02 6.63 -5.63
CA ILE A 80 2.75 7.42 -4.63
C ILE A 80 3.12 6.57 -3.41
N ALA A 81 2.23 5.68 -2.97
CA ALA A 81 2.48 4.82 -1.81
C ALA A 81 3.64 3.84 -2.03
N VAL A 82 3.77 3.26 -3.22
CA VAL A 82 4.86 2.31 -3.55
C VAL A 82 6.26 2.90 -3.36
N PRO A 83 6.63 4.06 -3.95
CA PRO A 83 7.93 4.64 -3.74
C PRO A 83 8.14 5.12 -2.30
N LEU A 84 7.12 5.63 -1.61
CA LEU A 84 7.23 5.99 -0.19
C LEU A 84 7.58 4.77 0.67
N TRP A 85 6.92 3.64 0.43
CA TRP A 85 7.22 2.38 1.12
C TRP A 85 8.62 1.87 0.81
N LEU A 86 9.05 1.96 -0.45
CA LEU A 86 10.42 1.57 -0.83
C LEU A 86 11.48 2.48 -0.21
N ILE A 87 11.22 3.79 -0.11
CA ILE A 87 12.14 4.72 0.55
C ILE A 87 12.31 4.34 2.02
N GLU A 88 11.22 4.08 2.74
CA GLU A 88 11.29 3.61 4.13
C GLU A 88 12.08 2.30 4.23
N TYR A 89 11.77 1.31 3.38
CA TYR A 89 12.49 0.05 3.34
C TYR A 89 14.01 0.23 3.16
N TRP A 90 14.42 1.07 2.21
CA TRP A 90 15.84 1.31 1.95
C TRP A 90 16.53 2.09 3.07
N VAL A 91 15.84 3.05 3.69
CA VAL A 91 16.34 3.74 4.89
C VAL A 91 16.55 2.74 6.02
N GLU A 92 15.56 1.90 6.33
CA GLU A 92 15.69 0.86 7.37
C GLU A 92 16.85 -0.08 7.09
N ARG A 93 16.92 -0.60 5.86
CA ARG A 93 17.94 -1.54 5.42
C ARG A 93 19.37 -0.98 5.50
N ILE A 94 19.57 0.29 5.15
CA ILE A 94 20.91 0.90 5.09
C ILE A 94 21.39 1.31 6.49
N PHE A 95 20.50 1.86 7.33
CA PHE A 95 20.90 2.50 8.58
C PHE A 95 20.69 1.62 9.82
N PHE A 96 19.76 0.66 9.79
CA PHE A 96 19.30 -0.04 11.00
C PHE A 96 19.41 -1.57 10.91
N GLU A 97 19.53 -2.15 9.72
CA GLU A 97 19.71 -3.59 9.56
C GLU A 97 21.19 -3.98 9.46
N ALA A 98 21.52 -5.17 9.96
CA ALA A 98 22.84 -5.76 9.75
C ALA A 98 23.08 -6.04 8.25
N PRO A 99 24.35 -5.98 7.77
CA PRO A 99 24.66 -6.24 6.37
C PRO A 99 24.16 -7.60 5.89
N ARG A 100 23.40 -7.60 4.79
CA ARG A 100 22.88 -8.82 4.13
C ARG A 100 23.43 -8.93 2.72
N ALA A 101 23.93 -10.11 2.36
CA ALA A 101 24.49 -10.41 1.03
C ALA A 101 23.41 -10.65 -0.05
N ASN A 102 22.32 -9.89 -0.03
CA ASN A 102 21.19 -10.02 -0.96
C ASN A 102 20.83 -8.68 -1.65
N LEU A 103 21.81 -7.77 -1.79
CA LEU A 103 21.59 -6.44 -2.37
C LEU A 103 20.98 -6.52 -3.78
N SER A 104 21.55 -7.34 -4.65
CA SER A 104 21.08 -7.49 -6.04
C SER A 104 19.61 -7.96 -6.10
N PHE A 105 19.24 -8.90 -5.23
CA PHE A 105 17.85 -9.36 -5.12
C PHE A 105 16.91 -8.24 -4.63
N ALA A 106 17.33 -7.47 -3.62
CA ALA A 106 16.54 -6.37 -3.07
C ALA A 106 16.31 -5.23 -4.07
N VAL A 107 17.33 -4.89 -4.87
CA VAL A 107 17.19 -3.94 -5.97
C VAL A 107 16.25 -4.50 -7.04
N ALA A 108 16.46 -5.75 -7.46
CA ALA A 108 15.64 -6.39 -8.48
C ALA A 108 14.15 -6.44 -8.08
N ILE A 109 13.84 -6.82 -6.84
CA ILE A 109 12.46 -6.87 -6.36
C ILE A 109 11.84 -5.48 -6.20
N SER A 110 12.62 -4.46 -5.81
CA SER A 110 12.15 -3.06 -5.75
C SER A 110 11.73 -2.54 -7.12
N ILE A 111 12.55 -2.81 -8.15
CA ILE A 111 12.25 -2.46 -9.54
C ILE A 111 11.02 -3.24 -10.01
N PHE A 112 10.96 -4.55 -9.72
CA PHE A 112 9.85 -5.40 -10.11
C PHE A 112 8.51 -4.94 -9.51
N ILE A 113 8.45 -4.66 -8.20
CA ILE A 113 7.24 -4.18 -7.53
C ILE A 113 6.79 -2.84 -8.11
N THR A 114 7.73 -1.92 -8.35
CA THR A 114 7.44 -0.61 -8.95
C THR A 114 6.89 -0.76 -10.36
N ALA A 115 7.51 -1.60 -11.19
CA ALA A 115 7.06 -1.85 -12.56
C ALA A 115 5.67 -2.51 -12.59
N VAL A 116 5.43 -3.50 -11.73
CA VAL A 116 4.12 -4.17 -11.60
C VAL A 116 3.04 -3.19 -11.18
N ALA A 117 3.30 -2.36 -10.15
CA ALA A 117 2.35 -1.34 -9.71
C ALA A 117 2.06 -0.33 -10.83
N TRP A 118 3.11 0.14 -11.52
CA TRP A 118 3.00 1.08 -12.64
C TRP A 118 2.15 0.53 -13.77
N VAL A 119 2.46 -0.69 -14.24
CA VAL A 119 1.73 -1.35 -15.33
C VAL A 119 0.27 -1.60 -14.93
N ALA A 120 0.04 -2.12 -13.72
CA ALA A 120 -1.30 -2.43 -13.25
C ALA A 120 -2.18 -1.18 -13.09
N ALA A 121 -1.62 -0.08 -12.56
CA ALA A 121 -2.32 1.19 -12.37
C ALA A 121 -2.60 1.93 -13.69
N ASN A 122 -1.68 1.86 -14.66
CA ASN A 122 -1.81 2.55 -15.95
C ASN A 122 -2.48 1.71 -17.04
N GLN A 123 -2.90 0.47 -16.74
CA GLN A 123 -3.62 -0.34 -17.69
C GLN A 123 -4.99 0.29 -17.99
N LYS A 124 -5.34 0.42 -19.28
CA LYS A 124 -6.59 1.07 -19.73
C LYS A 124 -7.83 0.53 -19.01
N ASN A 125 -7.92 -0.79 -18.82
CA ASN A 125 -9.04 -1.43 -18.14
C ASN A 125 -9.13 -1.07 -16.65
N THR A 126 -7.99 -0.86 -15.99
CA THR A 126 -7.93 -0.42 -14.59
C THR A 126 -8.41 1.03 -14.47
N LEU A 127 -7.89 1.92 -15.31
CA LEU A 127 -8.31 3.33 -15.32
C LEU A 127 -9.80 3.46 -15.63
N LEU A 128 -10.29 2.77 -16.66
CA LEU A 128 -11.71 2.76 -17.03
C LEU A 128 -12.61 2.23 -15.92
N PHE A 129 -12.13 1.28 -15.10
CA PHE A 129 -12.89 0.78 -13.96
C PHE A 129 -13.13 1.90 -12.94
N PHE A 130 -12.08 2.64 -12.57
CA PHE A 130 -12.17 3.74 -11.60
C PHE A 130 -12.89 4.98 -12.15
N THR A 131 -12.74 5.31 -13.43
CA THR A 131 -13.49 6.43 -14.04
C THR A 131 -14.98 6.13 -14.11
N ARG A 132 -15.35 4.93 -14.56
CA ARG A 132 -16.77 4.56 -14.70
C ARG A 132 -17.49 4.46 -13.36
N SER A 133 -16.82 3.97 -12.30
CA SER A 133 -17.44 3.87 -10.98
C SER A 133 -17.81 5.24 -10.42
N GLU A 134 -16.97 6.24 -10.60
CA GLU A 134 -17.23 7.60 -10.11
C GLU A 134 -18.35 8.30 -10.89
N GLU A 135 -18.45 8.08 -12.22
CA GLU A 135 -19.55 8.60 -13.04
C GLU A 135 -20.94 8.07 -12.58
N HIS A 136 -21.00 6.80 -12.17
CA HIS A 136 -22.26 6.22 -11.68
C HIS A 136 -22.63 6.79 -10.31
N GLU A 137 -21.65 6.93 -9.40
CA GLU A 137 -21.85 7.54 -8.08
C GLU A 137 -22.33 9.00 -8.20
N GLN A 138 -21.76 9.80 -9.11
CA GLN A 138 -22.20 11.18 -9.36
C GLN A 138 -23.61 11.29 -9.96
N THR A 139 -24.01 10.33 -10.79
CA THR A 139 -25.36 10.31 -11.39
C THR A 139 -26.42 9.96 -10.35
N ASP A 140 -26.11 9.05 -9.42
CA ASP A 140 -27.02 8.69 -8.33
C ASP A 140 -27.10 9.78 -7.24
N GLU A 141 -26.03 10.56 -7.01
CA GLU A 141 -26.04 11.70 -6.07
C GLU A 141 -26.75 12.96 -6.60
N ASN A 142 -26.81 13.15 -7.93
CA ASN A 142 -27.61 14.19 -8.59
C ASN A 142 -28.75 13.55 -9.39
N PRO A 143 -29.79 12.98 -8.73
CA PRO A 143 -30.99 12.61 -9.45
C PRO A 143 -31.54 13.91 -10.04
N VAL A 144 -31.61 13.96 -11.37
CA VAL A 144 -32.16 15.10 -12.12
C VAL A 144 -33.41 15.58 -11.40
N SER A 145 -33.31 16.77 -10.80
CA SER A 145 -34.44 17.45 -10.18
C SER A 145 -35.36 17.92 -11.31
N GLU A 146 -36.27 17.05 -11.74
CA GLU A 146 -37.45 17.44 -12.52
C GLU A 146 -38.48 18.15 -11.64
#